data_AF-A0A7Y5E1B4-F1
#
_entry.id   AF-A0A7Y5E1B4-F1
#
_cell.length_a   1.000
_cell.length_b   1.000
_cell.length_c   1.000
_cell.angle_alpha   90.00
_cell.angle_beta   90.00
_cell.angle_gamma   90.00
#
_symmetry.space_group_name_H-M   'P 1'
#
loop_
_entity.id
_entity.type
_entity.pdbx_description
1 polymer ?
#
loop_
_entity_poly.entity_id
_entity_poly.type
_entity_poly.pdbx_seq_one_letter_code
_entity_poly.pdbx_strand_id
1 'polypeptide(L)'
;MRVRSLLWLSLCVPIYAACANGSPVEEEEEDGGAVVRPDAGPQNQNCEANKCPNGYYDLDKKPVGPNCGCEYACTRQGDDDPLDPDFVDANCDGIDGVAGQCIFVSTSLGNDGAADGTAGKPFKTIQRAIQFSFEESKRRPVCVSTETYAENLELKDGVGVYGGFDQANADAPFRRAKKRGATDIATVLNAAAVSGPLAGTGAFAADIKQETHFESFTVNVSLPDAPDGASLYG
;
A
#
# COMPACT_ATOMS: atom_id res chain seq x y z
N MET A 1 72.03 8.83 -21.55
CA MET A 1 72.76 8.20 -22.68
C MET A 1 71.73 7.44 -23.52
N ARG A 2 71.54 7.80 -24.81
CA ARG A 2 72.03 7.07 -26.01
C ARG A 2 71.47 5.63 -26.15
N VAL A 3 70.93 5.16 -27.30
CA VAL A 3 70.60 5.83 -28.60
C VAL A 3 69.80 4.87 -29.54
N ARG A 4 68.84 5.39 -30.35
CA ARG A 4 68.24 4.83 -31.62
C ARG A 4 67.67 3.38 -31.55
N SER A 5 66.93 2.77 -32.49
CA SER A 5 66.60 2.89 -33.94
C SER A 5 65.22 2.20 -34.19
N LEU A 6 64.47 2.22 -35.31
CA LEU A 6 64.27 3.04 -36.55
C LEU A 6 62.78 2.75 -36.95
N LEU A 7 61.91 3.71 -37.32
CA LEU A 7 61.69 4.32 -38.66
C LEU A 7 61.01 3.41 -39.72
N TRP A 8 59.84 3.83 -40.22
CA TRP A 8 59.41 3.98 -41.64
C TRP A 8 57.91 4.41 -41.65
N LEU A 9 57.58 5.68 -41.92
CA LEU A 9 57.31 6.31 -43.22
C LEU A 9 56.04 5.82 -43.95
N SER A 10 55.04 6.70 -44.07
CA SER A 10 54.78 7.41 -45.34
C SER A 10 53.94 8.67 -45.12
N LEU A 11 54.12 9.71 -45.96
CA LEU A 11 53.40 10.98 -45.90
C LEU A 11 52.31 11.05 -46.97
N CYS A 12 51.25 11.83 -46.71
CA CYS A 12 50.69 12.74 -47.72
C CYS A 12 50.01 13.95 -47.05
N VAL A 13 50.32 15.16 -47.54
CA VAL A 13 49.97 16.50 -47.00
C VAL A 13 50.11 17.50 -48.17
N PRO A 14 49.49 18.70 -48.22
CA PRO A 14 48.14 19.17 -47.82
C PRO A 14 47.37 19.80 -49.03
N ILE A 15 46.12 20.27 -48.86
CA ILE A 15 45.65 21.54 -49.48
C ILE A 15 44.77 22.32 -48.48
N TYR A 16 44.92 23.65 -48.48
CA TYR A 16 44.23 24.65 -47.66
C TYR A 16 42.93 25.12 -48.32
N ALA A 17 41.85 25.33 -47.56
CA ALA A 17 40.81 26.32 -47.89
C ALA A 17 39.95 26.65 -46.65
N ALA A 18 39.98 27.91 -46.21
CA ALA A 18 39.04 28.45 -45.25
C ALA A 18 38.27 29.61 -45.90
N CYS A 19 36.94 29.53 -45.90
CA CYS A 19 36.05 30.66 -46.17
C CYS A 19 34.88 30.60 -45.17
N ALA A 20 34.46 31.76 -44.69
CA ALA A 20 33.42 31.91 -43.66
C ALA A 20 32.12 32.47 -44.25
N ASN A 21 31.09 32.53 -43.38
CA ASN A 21 29.80 33.24 -43.48
C ASN A 21 28.63 32.44 -44.10
N GLY A 22 27.51 32.36 -43.36
CA GLY A 22 26.20 32.03 -43.94
C GLY A 22 25.15 31.42 -43.02
N SER A 23 24.55 32.24 -42.13
CA SER A 23 23.13 32.12 -41.69
C SER A 23 22.69 30.92 -40.81
N PRO A 24 21.56 31.03 -40.08
CA PRO A 24 21.13 30.02 -39.10
C PRO A 24 20.41 28.85 -39.79
N VAL A 25 20.48 27.67 -39.17
CA VAL A 25 19.62 26.54 -39.53
C VAL A 25 18.34 26.66 -38.71
N GLU A 26 17.20 26.50 -39.39
CA GLU A 26 15.86 26.72 -38.86
C GLU A 26 15.44 25.59 -37.91
N GLU A 27 14.54 25.90 -36.98
CA GLU A 27 13.87 24.92 -36.13
C GLU A 27 12.80 24.20 -36.97
N GLU A 28 13.02 22.92 -37.30
CA GLU A 28 11.95 22.08 -37.85
C GLU A 28 11.28 21.27 -36.73
N GLU A 29 9.96 21.43 -36.60
CA GLU A 29 9.12 20.60 -35.73
C GLU A 29 9.08 19.16 -36.27
N GLU A 30 9.34 18.16 -35.43
CA GLU A 30 8.88 16.79 -35.68
C GLU A 30 8.18 16.18 -34.45
N ASP A 31 6.85 16.10 -34.58
CA ASP A 31 5.91 15.12 -34.04
C ASP A 31 6.13 14.49 -32.64
N GLY A 32 5.27 14.91 -31.70
CA GLY A 32 4.31 13.96 -31.11
C GLY A 32 4.80 12.83 -30.17
N GLY A 33 6.07 12.81 -29.78
CA GLY A 33 6.64 11.78 -28.89
C GLY A 33 6.11 11.82 -27.44
N ALA A 34 4.89 11.31 -27.21
CA ALA A 34 4.30 11.23 -25.86
C ALA A 34 5.11 10.30 -24.93
N VAL A 35 5.81 10.89 -23.95
CA VAL A 35 6.51 10.15 -22.89
C VAL A 35 5.47 9.56 -21.93
N VAL A 36 5.05 8.32 -22.20
CA VAL A 36 4.12 7.57 -21.34
C VAL A 36 4.81 7.26 -20.01
N ARG A 37 4.50 8.06 -18.98
CA ARG A 37 4.81 7.72 -17.59
C ARG A 37 3.83 6.63 -17.14
N PRO A 38 4.29 5.51 -16.55
CA PRO A 38 3.41 4.38 -16.22
C PRO A 38 2.35 4.70 -15.15
N ASP A 39 2.46 5.83 -14.44
CA ASP A 39 1.59 6.23 -13.34
C ASP A 39 0.66 7.41 -13.69
N ALA A 40 0.59 7.81 -14.97
CA ALA A 40 -0.23 8.95 -15.40
C ALA A 40 -1.55 8.50 -16.04
N GLY A 41 -2.68 8.85 -15.41
CA GLY A 41 -4.01 8.74 -16.00
C GLY A 41 -4.16 9.55 -17.30
N PRO A 42 -5.26 9.34 -18.04
CA PRO A 42 -5.43 9.87 -19.39
C PRO A 42 -5.28 11.38 -19.43
N GLN A 43 -4.25 11.85 -20.15
CA GLN A 43 -3.99 13.26 -20.45
C GLN A 43 -5.01 13.78 -21.48
N ASN A 44 -6.29 13.87 -21.10
CA ASN A 44 -7.36 14.37 -21.96
C ASN A 44 -7.87 15.72 -21.45
N GLN A 45 -7.88 16.74 -22.33
CA GLN A 45 -8.22 18.13 -22.01
C GLN A 45 -9.72 18.37 -21.76
N ASN A 46 -10.55 17.32 -21.80
CA ASN A 46 -11.99 17.40 -21.58
C ASN A 46 -12.38 16.85 -20.20
N CYS A 47 -11.93 17.50 -19.13
CA CYS A 47 -12.48 17.30 -17.79
C CYS A 47 -13.90 17.87 -17.72
N GLU A 48 -14.93 17.04 -17.95
CA GLU A 48 -16.28 17.38 -17.51
C GLU A 48 -16.29 17.41 -15.97
N ALA A 49 -16.64 18.56 -15.38
CA ALA A 49 -16.63 18.73 -13.93
C ALA A 49 -17.50 17.65 -13.25
N ASN A 50 -16.91 16.89 -12.34
CA ASN A 50 -17.52 15.75 -11.63
C ASN A 50 -17.84 14.52 -12.51
N LYS A 51 -17.12 14.30 -13.62
CA LYS A 51 -17.18 13.01 -14.36
C LYS A 51 -15.79 12.48 -14.67
N CYS A 52 -15.52 11.30 -14.15
CA CYS A 52 -14.34 10.54 -14.51
C CYS A 52 -14.52 9.80 -15.84
N PRO A 53 -13.43 9.62 -16.63
CA PRO A 53 -13.41 8.68 -17.74
C PRO A 53 -13.77 7.26 -17.29
N ASN A 54 -14.31 6.43 -18.19
CA ASN A 54 -14.61 5.03 -17.88
C ASN A 54 -13.38 4.30 -17.30
N GLY A 55 -13.57 3.65 -16.16
CA GLY A 55 -12.51 2.94 -15.43
C GLY A 55 -11.66 3.83 -14.51
N TYR A 56 -12.04 5.09 -14.32
CA TYR A 56 -11.42 5.99 -13.34
C TYR A 56 -12.46 6.52 -12.34
N TYR A 57 -12.03 6.78 -11.11
CA TYR A 57 -12.86 7.20 -9.99
C TYR A 57 -12.21 8.34 -9.20
N ASP A 58 -13.06 9.23 -8.68
CA ASP A 58 -12.76 10.31 -7.74
C ASP A 58 -13.11 9.80 -6.34
N LEU A 59 -12.09 9.48 -5.54
CA LEU A 59 -12.24 8.95 -4.19
C LEU A 59 -12.10 10.06 -3.15
N ASP A 60 -11.15 10.97 -3.36
CA ASP A 60 -10.79 12.00 -2.39
C ASP A 60 -11.65 13.28 -2.46
N LYS A 61 -12.41 13.48 -3.55
CA LYS A 61 -13.31 14.61 -3.83
C LYS A 61 -12.63 15.97 -3.78
N LYS A 62 -11.31 16.01 -4.02
CA LYS A 62 -10.53 17.25 -4.09
C LYS A 62 -10.87 17.99 -5.40
N PRO A 63 -10.88 19.34 -5.39
CA PRO A 63 -11.20 20.13 -6.57
C PRO A 63 -10.20 19.87 -7.71
N VAL A 64 -10.75 19.79 -8.93
CA VAL A 64 -10.11 19.44 -10.22
C VAL A 64 -8.60 19.67 -10.27
N GLY A 65 -7.83 18.60 -10.06
CA GLY A 65 -6.38 18.56 -10.18
C GLY A 65 -5.90 17.91 -11.49
N PRO A 66 -4.65 17.40 -11.53
CA PRO A 66 -4.22 16.46 -12.56
C PRO A 66 -5.20 15.28 -12.69
N ASN A 67 -5.34 14.72 -13.89
CA ASN A 67 -6.30 13.65 -14.20
C ASN A 67 -7.77 13.98 -13.87
N CYS A 68 -8.16 15.26 -13.86
CA CYS A 68 -9.52 15.72 -13.57
C CYS A 68 -10.03 15.48 -12.13
N GLY A 69 -9.17 15.10 -11.18
CA GLY A 69 -9.61 14.57 -9.88
C GLY A 69 -10.11 13.13 -9.97
N CYS A 70 -9.56 12.34 -10.89
CA CYS A 70 -9.91 10.93 -11.10
C CYS A 70 -8.63 10.09 -11.01
N GLU A 71 -8.13 9.98 -9.80
CA GLU A 71 -6.86 9.37 -9.42
C GLU A 71 -6.90 7.84 -9.44
N TYR A 72 -8.08 7.24 -9.23
CA TYR A 72 -8.18 5.79 -9.03
C TYR A 72 -8.61 5.03 -10.29
N ALA A 73 -7.68 4.30 -10.90
CA ALA A 73 -7.96 3.38 -12.00
C ALA A 73 -8.48 2.01 -11.49
N CYS A 74 -9.71 1.66 -11.84
CA CYS A 74 -10.38 0.44 -11.39
C CYS A 74 -11.37 -0.10 -12.44
N THR A 75 -11.53 -1.42 -12.53
CA THR A 75 -12.51 -2.06 -13.42
C THR A 75 -13.59 -2.72 -12.59
N ARG A 76 -14.71 -2.01 -12.39
CA ARG A 76 -15.82 -2.45 -11.55
C ARG A 76 -16.39 -3.78 -12.02
N GLN A 77 -16.47 -4.74 -11.10
CA GLN A 77 -16.94 -6.10 -11.34
C GLN A 77 -18.34 -6.33 -10.75
N GLY A 78 -18.69 -5.62 -9.66
CA GLY A 78 -19.98 -5.76 -8.98
C GLY A 78 -20.31 -4.58 -8.05
N ASP A 79 -21.35 -4.77 -7.23
CA ASP A 79 -21.63 -3.98 -6.03
C ASP A 79 -21.14 -4.72 -4.76
N ASP A 80 -21.16 -6.04 -4.80
CA ASP A 80 -20.57 -6.90 -3.77
C ASP A 80 -19.05 -6.84 -3.87
N ASP A 81 -18.40 -6.50 -2.77
CA ASP A 81 -16.94 -6.48 -2.63
C ASP A 81 -16.55 -7.19 -1.33
N PRO A 82 -16.24 -8.50 -1.38
CA PRO A 82 -15.82 -9.28 -0.22
C PRO A 82 -14.31 -9.13 0.01
N LEU A 83 -13.90 -9.09 1.27
CA LEU A 83 -12.48 -9.11 1.65
C LEU A 83 -11.79 -10.37 1.13
N ASP A 84 -10.95 -10.23 0.09
CA ASP A 84 -10.35 -11.38 -0.61
C ASP A 84 -8.80 -11.46 -0.51
N PRO A 85 -8.15 -12.57 -0.90
CA PRO A 85 -6.69 -12.71 -0.79
C PRO A 85 -5.87 -11.96 -1.88
N ASP A 86 -6.51 -11.64 -3.00
CA ASP A 86 -5.90 -10.99 -4.17
C ASP A 86 -5.95 -9.45 -4.08
N PHE A 87 -6.80 -8.92 -3.19
CA PHE A 87 -7.05 -7.51 -2.91
C PHE A 87 -7.75 -6.81 -4.08
N VAL A 88 -8.78 -7.46 -4.62
CA VAL A 88 -9.62 -6.89 -5.67
C VAL A 88 -10.62 -5.92 -5.04
N ASP A 89 -10.57 -4.66 -5.45
CA ASP A 89 -11.68 -3.71 -5.24
C ASP A 89 -12.68 -3.91 -6.39
N ALA A 90 -13.72 -4.70 -6.14
CA ALA A 90 -14.73 -5.08 -7.13
C ALA A 90 -15.80 -4.00 -7.35
N ASN A 91 -16.02 -3.11 -6.37
CA ASN A 91 -17.04 -2.06 -6.43
C ASN A 91 -16.48 -0.67 -6.82
N CYS A 92 -15.16 -0.53 -6.79
CA CYS A 92 -14.33 0.67 -6.98
C CYS A 92 -14.51 1.77 -5.92
N ASP A 93 -14.71 1.40 -4.64
CA ASP A 93 -14.90 2.35 -3.52
C ASP A 93 -13.58 2.81 -2.84
N GLY A 94 -12.44 2.19 -3.20
CA GLY A 94 -11.11 2.60 -2.77
C GLY A 94 -10.45 1.67 -1.75
N ILE A 95 -11.15 0.68 -1.22
CA ILE A 95 -10.55 -0.43 -0.47
C ILE A 95 -10.90 -1.77 -1.14
N ASP A 96 -10.37 -2.87 -0.61
CA ASP A 96 -10.92 -4.21 -0.87
C ASP A 96 -11.76 -4.57 0.38
N GLY A 97 -13.01 -4.97 0.13
CA GLY A 97 -14.11 -4.94 1.08
C GLY A 97 -15.00 -3.69 0.90
N VAL A 98 -16.25 -3.71 1.38
CA VAL A 98 -17.08 -2.48 1.39
C VAL A 98 -16.56 -1.50 2.45
N ALA A 99 -16.12 -0.29 2.07
CA ALA A 99 -15.51 0.69 2.98
C ALA A 99 -16.33 1.02 4.24
N GLY A 100 -17.66 1.03 4.13
CA GLY A 100 -18.58 1.24 5.26
C GLY A 100 -18.74 0.05 6.22
N GLN A 101 -18.16 -1.11 5.90
CA GLN A 101 -18.30 -2.36 6.66
C GLN A 101 -17.05 -2.76 7.44
N CYS A 102 -15.89 -2.13 7.20
CA CYS A 102 -14.70 -2.30 8.04
C CYS A 102 -14.81 -1.59 9.41
N ILE A 103 -14.14 -2.16 10.42
CA ILE A 103 -13.73 -1.50 11.67
C ILE A 103 -12.23 -1.26 11.58
N PHE A 104 -11.83 0.00 11.39
CA PHE A 104 -10.44 0.36 11.10
C PHE A 104 -9.58 0.46 12.36
N VAL A 105 -8.31 0.02 12.25
CA VAL A 105 -7.30 0.09 13.31
C VAL A 105 -6.02 0.73 12.79
N SER A 106 -5.47 1.71 13.51
CA SER A 106 -4.15 2.29 13.27
C SER A 106 -3.50 2.73 14.58
N THR A 107 -2.24 2.35 14.78
CA THR A 107 -1.43 2.75 15.94
C THR A 107 -1.08 4.25 15.93
N SER A 108 -0.91 4.84 14.75
CA SER A 108 -0.54 6.26 14.59
C SER A 108 -1.75 7.21 14.57
N LEU A 109 -2.88 6.79 13.98
CA LEU A 109 -4.09 7.61 13.86
C LEU A 109 -5.15 7.32 14.95
N GLY A 110 -5.13 6.14 15.56
CA GLY A 110 -6.21 5.64 16.39
C GLY A 110 -6.20 6.06 17.85
N ASN A 111 -7.37 5.98 18.48
CA ASN A 111 -7.57 6.25 19.90
C ASN A 111 -8.72 5.41 20.50
N ASP A 112 -8.40 4.34 21.22
CA ASP A 112 -9.38 3.41 21.81
C ASP A 112 -10.41 4.05 22.75
N GLY A 113 -10.13 5.24 23.31
CA GLY A 113 -11.07 5.98 24.16
C GLY A 113 -12.06 6.88 23.41
N ALA A 114 -11.86 7.08 22.10
CA ALA A 114 -12.67 7.96 21.26
C ALA A 114 -13.03 7.37 19.87
N ALA A 115 -12.58 6.15 19.58
CA ALA A 115 -12.83 5.44 18.34
C ALA A 115 -14.30 5.04 18.19
N ASP A 116 -14.79 5.10 16.95
CA ASP A 116 -16.08 4.55 16.51
C ASP A 116 -15.91 3.49 15.41
N GLY A 117 -14.66 3.12 15.10
CA GLY A 117 -14.30 2.14 14.08
C GLY A 117 -14.29 2.68 12.66
N THR A 118 -14.66 3.93 12.42
CA THR A 118 -14.53 4.56 11.08
C THR A 118 -13.07 4.91 10.78
N ALA A 119 -12.73 5.06 9.48
CA ALA A 119 -11.40 5.51 9.07
C ALA A 119 -11.00 6.89 9.63
N GLY A 120 -11.98 7.73 9.99
CA GLY A 120 -11.77 9.03 10.64
C GLY A 120 -11.59 8.97 12.16
N LYS A 121 -11.98 7.88 12.82
CA LYS A 121 -11.71 7.59 14.25
C LYS A 121 -11.41 6.10 14.45
N PRO A 122 -10.27 5.61 13.93
CA PRO A 122 -9.92 4.20 14.03
C PRO A 122 -9.56 3.84 15.48
N PHE A 123 -9.66 2.55 15.80
CA PHE A 123 -9.09 2.01 17.04
C PHE A 123 -7.57 2.10 17.01
N LYS A 124 -6.95 2.20 18.18
CA LYS A 124 -5.50 2.20 18.33
C LYS A 124 -4.94 0.78 18.44
N THR A 125 -5.65 -0.08 19.16
CA THR A 125 -5.28 -1.48 19.40
C THR A 125 -6.17 -2.45 18.65
N ILE A 126 -5.58 -3.54 18.17
CA ILE A 126 -6.33 -4.60 17.47
C ILE A 126 -7.28 -5.29 18.45
N GLN A 127 -6.83 -5.55 19.68
CA GLN A 127 -7.64 -6.27 20.66
C GLN A 127 -8.93 -5.52 21.02
N ARG A 128 -8.89 -4.18 21.10
CA ARG A 128 -10.08 -3.37 21.39
C ARG A 128 -11.08 -3.40 20.23
N ALA A 129 -10.58 -3.38 18.98
CA ALA A 129 -11.40 -3.48 17.78
C ALA A 129 -12.08 -4.85 17.63
N ILE A 130 -11.38 -5.94 17.97
CA ILE A 130 -11.98 -7.30 18.03
C ILE A 130 -13.14 -7.34 19.04
N GLN A 131 -12.95 -6.77 20.23
CA GLN A 131 -14.00 -6.71 21.26
C GLN A 131 -15.21 -5.90 20.78
N PHE A 132 -14.97 -4.72 20.18
CA PHE A 132 -16.02 -3.88 19.61
C PHE A 132 -16.80 -4.59 18.49
N SER A 133 -16.11 -5.27 17.56
CA SER A 133 -16.75 -6.09 16.53
C SER A 133 -17.61 -7.21 17.13
N PHE A 134 -17.10 -7.91 18.14
CA PHE A 134 -17.83 -9.01 18.79
C PHE A 134 -19.09 -8.53 19.55
N GLU A 135 -19.09 -7.29 20.04
CA GLU A 135 -20.24 -6.63 20.65
C GLU A 135 -21.31 -6.20 19.61
N GLU A 136 -20.95 -6.09 18.33
CA GLU A 136 -21.89 -5.78 17.24
C GLU A 136 -22.66 -7.03 16.77
N SER A 137 -23.98 -6.86 16.55
CA SER A 137 -24.83 -7.91 15.98
C SER A 137 -24.42 -8.37 14.58
N LYS A 138 -23.67 -7.56 13.84
CA LYS A 138 -23.16 -7.85 12.49
C LYS A 138 -21.75 -8.42 12.45
N ARG A 139 -20.98 -8.35 13.56
CA ARG A 139 -19.55 -8.72 13.63
C ARG A 139 -18.72 -8.25 12.43
N ARG A 140 -18.74 -6.93 12.20
CA ARG A 140 -18.01 -6.30 11.10
C ARG A 140 -16.51 -6.67 11.12
N PRO A 141 -15.88 -6.94 9.97
CA PRO A 141 -14.46 -7.28 9.90
C PRO A 141 -13.58 -6.16 10.47
N VAL A 142 -12.51 -6.54 11.16
CA VAL A 142 -11.49 -5.64 11.70
C VAL A 142 -10.39 -5.48 10.65
N CYS A 143 -10.20 -4.25 10.18
CA CYS A 143 -9.35 -3.91 9.05
C CYS A 143 -8.14 -3.12 9.56
N VAL A 144 -6.98 -3.79 9.62
CA VAL A 144 -5.82 -3.37 10.40
C VAL A 144 -4.74 -2.76 9.50
N SER A 145 -4.26 -1.59 9.89
CA SER A 145 -3.28 -0.85 9.10
C SER A 145 -1.95 -1.60 8.92
N THR A 146 -1.17 -1.23 7.90
CA THR A 146 0.20 -1.72 7.70
C THR A 146 1.18 -1.02 8.66
N GLU A 147 1.03 -1.33 9.95
CA GLU A 147 1.84 -0.84 11.06
C GLU A 147 2.27 -1.99 11.96
N THR A 148 3.15 -1.71 12.93
CA THR A 148 3.60 -2.67 13.93
C THR A 148 2.79 -2.55 15.22
N TYR A 149 2.18 -3.66 15.64
CA TYR A 149 1.34 -3.77 16.82
C TYR A 149 2.03 -4.64 17.88
N ALA A 150 2.27 -4.09 19.07
CA ALA A 150 2.90 -4.80 20.18
C ALA A 150 1.82 -5.37 21.13
N GLU A 151 1.11 -6.40 20.67
CA GLU A 151 -0.06 -6.98 21.33
C GLU A 151 -0.04 -8.51 21.23
N ASN A 152 -0.71 -9.18 22.18
CA ASN A 152 -1.12 -10.58 22.06
C ASN A 152 -2.62 -10.58 21.79
N LEU A 153 -3.10 -11.31 20.77
CA LEU A 153 -4.51 -11.26 20.37
C LEU A 153 -5.31 -12.47 20.88
N GLU A 154 -6.49 -12.21 21.42
CA GLU A 154 -7.58 -13.15 21.62
C GLU A 154 -8.64 -12.90 20.52
N LEU A 155 -8.68 -13.81 19.54
CA LEU A 155 -9.68 -13.84 18.48
C LEU A 155 -11.05 -14.25 19.03
N LYS A 156 -12.12 -13.76 18.42
CA LYS A 156 -13.51 -14.02 18.84
C LYS A 156 -14.32 -14.70 17.73
N ASP A 157 -15.29 -15.47 18.18
CA ASP A 157 -16.22 -16.23 17.33
C ASP A 157 -16.98 -15.33 16.35
N GLY A 158 -16.82 -15.60 15.05
CA GLY A 158 -17.46 -14.85 13.97
C GLY A 158 -16.86 -13.47 13.67
N VAL A 159 -15.68 -13.13 14.21
CA VAL A 159 -14.97 -11.86 13.91
C VAL A 159 -13.80 -12.12 12.98
N GLY A 160 -13.86 -11.61 11.75
CA GLY A 160 -12.73 -11.59 10.82
C GLY A 160 -11.75 -10.45 11.13
N VAL A 161 -10.45 -10.73 11.03
CA VAL A 161 -9.36 -9.76 11.29
C VAL A 161 -8.37 -9.82 10.12
N TYR A 162 -8.19 -8.70 9.43
CA TYR A 162 -7.45 -8.62 8.17
C TYR A 162 -6.39 -7.51 8.24
N GLY A 163 -5.15 -7.83 7.92
CA GLY A 163 -4.07 -6.87 7.71
C GLY A 163 -3.98 -6.37 6.27
N GLY A 164 -3.03 -5.47 6.03
CA GLY A 164 -2.69 -4.95 4.70
C GLY A 164 -3.29 -3.59 4.34
N PHE A 165 -3.93 -2.87 5.28
CA PHE A 165 -4.62 -1.61 4.98
C PHE A 165 -3.65 -0.41 5.05
N ASP A 166 -3.48 0.34 3.96
CA ASP A 166 -2.60 1.50 3.92
C ASP A 166 -3.30 2.75 4.47
N GLN A 167 -3.23 2.96 5.79
CA GLN A 167 -3.81 4.11 6.49
C GLN A 167 -3.27 5.48 6.02
N ALA A 168 -2.13 5.50 5.33
CA ALA A 168 -1.47 6.72 4.86
C ALA A 168 -1.45 6.83 3.32
N ASN A 169 -2.27 6.05 2.62
CA ASN A 169 -2.55 6.25 1.20
C ASN A 169 -3.19 7.63 0.99
N ALA A 170 -2.70 8.38 0.01
CA ALA A 170 -3.04 9.79 -0.21
C ALA A 170 -4.40 10.02 -0.91
N ASP A 171 -4.86 8.97 -1.60
CA ASP A 171 -6.02 8.96 -2.47
C ASP A 171 -7.21 8.32 -1.74
N ALA A 172 -6.98 7.16 -1.13
CA ALA A 172 -7.97 6.41 -0.35
C ALA A 172 -7.35 5.86 0.95
N PRO A 173 -7.46 6.57 2.09
CA PRO A 173 -6.94 6.10 3.37
C PRO A 173 -7.49 4.73 3.74
N PHE A 174 -6.61 3.85 4.22
CA PHE A 174 -6.85 2.43 4.48
C PHE A 174 -7.06 1.56 3.22
N ARG A 175 -6.71 2.01 2.01
CA ARG A 175 -6.69 1.12 0.84
C ARG A 175 -5.83 -0.12 1.08
N ARG A 176 -6.39 -1.32 0.88
CA ARG A 176 -5.64 -2.57 1.10
C ARG A 176 -4.61 -2.78 -0.02
N ALA A 177 -3.35 -3.02 0.36
CA ALA A 177 -2.25 -3.20 -0.59
C ALA A 177 -1.06 -3.93 0.03
N LYS A 178 -0.29 -4.66 -0.81
CA LYS A 178 1.04 -5.19 -0.46
C LYS A 178 2.15 -4.11 -0.55
N LYS A 179 1.91 -2.97 -1.22
CA LYS A 179 2.90 -1.92 -1.51
C LYS A 179 2.34 -0.51 -1.41
N ARG A 180 3.16 0.42 -0.91
CA ARG A 180 3.00 1.87 -1.07
C ARG A 180 4.05 2.38 -2.07
N GLY A 181 3.65 2.55 -3.33
CA GLY A 181 4.58 2.82 -4.42
C GLY A 181 5.58 1.67 -4.60
N ALA A 182 6.88 1.96 -4.49
CA ALA A 182 7.93 0.94 -4.58
C ALA A 182 8.21 0.20 -3.26
N THR A 183 7.64 0.65 -2.14
CA THR A 183 7.92 0.13 -0.79
C THR A 183 6.94 -0.97 -0.41
N ASP A 184 7.42 -2.15 -0.02
CA ASP A 184 6.60 -3.19 0.60
C ASP A 184 6.03 -2.70 1.95
N ILE A 185 4.74 -2.93 2.17
CA ILE A 185 4.05 -2.61 3.42
C ILE A 185 3.38 -3.86 3.98
N ALA A 186 3.37 -4.00 5.30
CA ALA A 186 2.81 -5.16 5.98
C ALA A 186 2.24 -4.77 7.34
N THR A 187 1.21 -5.48 7.77
CA THR A 187 0.74 -5.44 9.16
C THR A 187 1.58 -6.42 9.96
N VAL A 188 2.25 -5.93 11.01
CA VAL A 188 3.19 -6.73 11.81
C VAL A 188 2.66 -6.85 13.23
N LEU A 189 2.43 -8.06 13.70
CA LEU A 189 2.06 -8.35 15.08
C LEU A 189 3.28 -8.84 15.85
N ASN A 190 3.78 -8.04 16.78
CA ASN A 190 4.88 -8.36 17.68
C ASN A 190 4.31 -8.78 19.05
N ALA A 191 3.95 -10.06 19.17
CA ALA A 191 3.42 -10.62 20.39
C ALA A 191 4.55 -10.95 21.37
N ALA A 192 4.34 -10.62 22.65
CA ALA A 192 5.34 -10.75 23.69
C ALA A 192 5.04 -11.88 24.68
N ALA A 193 6.06 -12.26 25.44
CA ALA A 193 5.94 -13.07 26.64
C ALA A 193 5.27 -12.28 27.80
N VAL A 194 3.97 -12.01 27.68
CA VAL A 194 3.15 -11.50 28.80
C VAL A 194 2.92 -12.61 29.85
N SER A 195 2.70 -12.25 31.11
CA SER A 195 2.27 -13.23 32.12
C SER A 195 0.78 -13.52 31.98
N GLY A 196 0.40 -14.80 31.96
CA GLY A 196 -0.99 -15.25 31.84
C GLY A 196 -1.20 -16.31 30.74
N PRO A 197 -2.45 -16.62 30.37
CA PRO A 197 -2.77 -17.70 29.44
C PRO A 197 -2.38 -17.43 27.99
N LEU A 198 -2.03 -16.18 27.63
CA LEU A 198 -1.60 -15.77 26.28
C LEU A 198 -0.07 -15.60 26.17
N ALA A 199 0.69 -16.02 27.18
CA ALA A 199 2.14 -15.92 27.22
C ALA A 199 2.78 -16.55 25.98
N GLY A 200 3.53 -15.76 25.20
CA GLY A 200 4.20 -16.28 24.00
C GLY A 200 3.22 -16.77 22.91
N THR A 201 1.99 -16.24 22.88
CA THR A 201 1.00 -16.55 21.84
C THR A 201 0.74 -15.33 20.97
N GLY A 202 0.89 -15.48 19.64
CA GLY A 202 0.61 -14.44 18.65
C GLY A 202 -0.87 -14.07 18.60
N ALA A 203 -1.67 -14.98 18.06
CA ALA A 203 -3.12 -14.96 18.09
C ALA A 203 -3.64 -16.26 18.69
N PHE A 204 -4.53 -16.15 19.67
CA PHE A 204 -5.19 -17.25 20.35
C PHE A 204 -6.66 -17.27 19.94
N ALA A 205 -7.20 -18.46 19.67
CA ALA A 205 -8.60 -18.66 19.34
C ALA A 205 -9.17 -19.80 20.19
N ALA A 206 -10.30 -19.54 20.86
CA ALA A 206 -11.04 -20.52 21.63
C ALA A 206 -12.54 -20.39 21.34
N ASP A 207 -13.28 -21.49 21.48
CA ASP A 207 -14.74 -21.56 21.34
C ASP A 207 -15.32 -21.02 20.01
N ILE A 208 -14.51 -20.99 18.95
CA ILE A 208 -14.92 -20.62 17.58
C ILE A 208 -15.90 -21.67 17.01
N LYS A 209 -17.04 -21.19 16.52
CA LYS A 209 -18.20 -21.97 16.02
C LYS A 209 -18.73 -21.44 14.69
N GLN A 210 -18.55 -20.16 14.44
CA GLN A 210 -18.77 -19.46 13.18
C GLN A 210 -17.42 -19.29 12.46
N GLU A 211 -17.47 -18.89 11.20
CA GLU A 211 -16.27 -18.60 10.41
C GLU A 211 -15.54 -17.36 10.96
N THR A 212 -14.24 -17.51 11.21
CA THR A 212 -13.36 -16.50 11.81
C THR A 212 -12.06 -16.48 11.00
N HIS A 213 -11.71 -15.30 10.49
CA HIS A 213 -10.52 -15.09 9.66
C HIS A 213 -9.42 -14.37 10.45
N PHE A 214 -8.17 -14.72 10.17
CA PHE A 214 -6.99 -13.99 10.64
C PHE A 214 -5.94 -14.00 9.53
N GLU A 215 -5.85 -12.91 8.77
CA GLU A 215 -5.20 -12.91 7.45
C GLU A 215 -4.30 -11.69 7.21
N SER A 216 -3.29 -11.84 6.36
CA SER A 216 -2.38 -10.76 5.94
C SER A 216 -1.53 -10.13 7.07
N PHE A 217 -1.15 -10.94 8.07
CA PHE A 217 -0.23 -10.55 9.15
C PHE A 217 1.14 -11.21 9.02
N THR A 218 2.21 -10.45 9.30
CA THR A 218 3.48 -11.03 9.76
C THR A 218 3.44 -11.12 11.28
N VAL A 219 3.46 -12.34 11.83
CA VAL A 219 3.41 -12.56 13.29
C VAL A 219 4.78 -12.93 13.81
N ASN A 220 5.35 -12.06 14.65
CA ASN A 220 6.56 -12.32 15.42
C ASN A 220 6.16 -12.62 16.86
N VAL A 221 6.59 -13.77 17.39
CA VAL A 221 6.38 -14.14 18.79
C VAL A 221 7.73 -14.11 19.50
N SER A 222 7.86 -13.26 20.53
CA SER A 222 8.97 -13.38 21.48
C SER A 222 8.56 -14.25 22.66
N LEU A 223 9.28 -15.35 22.82
CA LEU A 223 9.24 -16.19 24.01
C LEU A 223 10.15 -15.56 25.07
N PRO A 224 9.90 -15.78 26.38
CA PRO A 224 10.81 -15.28 27.41
C PRO A 224 12.14 -16.04 27.32
N ASP A 225 13.24 -15.38 27.67
CA ASP A 225 14.55 -16.04 27.74
C ASP A 225 14.46 -17.27 28.66
N ALA A 226 14.56 -18.45 28.04
CA ALA A 226 14.57 -19.70 28.75
C ALA A 226 15.92 -19.82 29.46
N PRO A 227 15.99 -20.04 30.79
CA PRO A 227 17.26 -20.32 31.43
C PRO A 227 17.90 -21.58 30.82
N ASP A 228 19.23 -21.60 30.72
CA ASP A 228 20.01 -22.66 30.06
C ASP A 228 19.48 -24.07 30.40
N GLY A 229 19.03 -24.78 29.35
CA GLY A 229 18.50 -26.15 29.46
C GLY A 229 16.97 -26.27 29.37
N ALA A 230 16.22 -25.16 29.30
CA ALA A 230 14.79 -25.20 28.99
C ALA A 230 14.54 -25.24 27.47
N SER A 231 13.91 -26.31 26.99
CA SER A 231 13.42 -26.38 25.60
C SER A 231 12.04 -25.72 25.50
N LEU A 232 11.94 -24.60 24.77
CA LEU A 232 10.66 -24.12 24.26
C LEU A 232 10.48 -24.54 22.80
N TYR A 233 9.27 -25.01 22.49
CA TYR A 233 8.79 -25.21 21.13
C TYR A 233 7.76 -24.12 20.84
N GLY A 234 7.98 -23.41 19.73
CA GLY A 234 7.09 -22.43 19.10
C GLY A 234 7.36 -22.46 17.60
#